data_AF-A0A3P1ZX82-F1
#
_entry.id   AF-A0A3P1ZX82-F1
#
_cell.length_a   1.000
_cell.length_b   1.000
_cell.length_c   1.000
_cell.angle_alpha   90.00
_cell.angle_beta   90.00
_cell.angle_gamma   90.00
#
_symmetry.space_group_name_H-M   'P 1'
#
loop_
_entity.id
_entity.type
_entity.pdbx_description
1 polymer ?
#
loop_
_entity_poly.entity_id
_entity_poly.type
_entity_poly.pdbx_seq_one_letter_code
_entity_poly.pdbx_strand_id
1 'polypeptide(L)'
;MSTFDKWDDVKDGFKGHGLYLFTKRSPEGNHEKIYLGMATELETRFDTHHKKDCIVKHGANCLGIHQMNSSTKEGRKEAESDLLAAYNFPCNDQEN
;
A
#
# COMPACT_ATOMS: atom_id res chain seq x y z
N MET A 1 -11.71 -16.09 9.82
CA MET A 1 -10.79 -16.44 8.72
C MET A 1 -10.48 -15.17 7.95
N SER A 2 -9.21 -14.95 7.60
CA SER A 2 -8.55 -13.64 7.60
C SER A 2 -8.90 -12.76 6.38
N THR A 3 -9.22 -11.50 6.62
CA THR A 3 -9.65 -10.49 5.63
C THR A 3 -8.56 -10.01 4.65
N PHE A 4 -7.38 -10.62 4.67
CA PHE A 4 -6.23 -10.26 3.81
C PHE A 4 -5.93 -11.30 2.73
N ASP A 5 -6.48 -12.51 2.81
CA ASP A 5 -6.34 -13.58 1.82
C ASP A 5 -6.84 -13.12 0.43
N LYS A 6 -7.70 -12.10 0.40
CA LYS A 6 -8.20 -11.45 -0.83
C LYS A 6 -7.13 -10.74 -1.66
N TRP A 7 -5.91 -10.59 -1.14
CA TRP A 7 -4.78 -9.98 -1.84
C TRP A 7 -3.71 -11.00 -2.24
N ASP A 8 -3.97 -12.29 -2.04
CA ASP A 8 -3.03 -13.35 -2.41
C ASP A 8 -2.82 -13.45 -3.94
N ASP A 9 -3.76 -12.94 -4.74
CA ASP A 9 -3.64 -12.81 -6.19
C ASP A 9 -2.55 -11.80 -6.62
N VAL A 10 -2.20 -10.86 -5.73
CA VAL A 10 -1.13 -9.88 -5.97
C VAL A 10 0.24 -10.56 -6.04
N LYS A 11 0.41 -11.69 -5.36
CA LYS A 11 1.66 -12.48 -5.30
C LYS A 11 2.14 -12.92 -6.67
N ASP A 12 1.20 -13.30 -7.53
CA ASP A 12 1.49 -13.79 -8.87
C ASP A 12 1.48 -12.67 -9.92
N GLY A 13 0.77 -11.57 -9.65
CA GLY A 13 0.60 -10.46 -10.58
C GLY A 13 1.68 -9.38 -10.55
N PHE A 14 2.31 -9.13 -9.39
CA PHE A 14 3.24 -8.02 -9.22
C PHE A 14 4.54 -8.47 -8.54
N LYS A 15 5.63 -8.49 -9.30
CA LYS A 15 6.97 -8.86 -8.82
C LYS A 15 7.88 -7.64 -8.74
N GLY A 16 8.76 -7.63 -7.73
CA GLY A 16 9.85 -6.66 -7.61
C GLY A 16 9.59 -5.52 -6.64
N HIS A 17 10.09 -4.33 -6.97
CA HIS A 17 10.18 -3.19 -6.05
C HIS A 17 9.17 -2.10 -6.38
N GLY A 18 8.65 -1.41 -5.37
CA GLY A 18 7.76 -0.29 -5.62
C GLY A 18 7.05 0.24 -4.39
N LEU A 19 6.04 1.06 -4.65
CA LEU A 19 5.09 1.53 -3.65
C LEU A 19 3.77 0.78 -3.79
N TYR A 20 3.09 0.58 -2.67
CA TYR A 20 1.75 0.02 -2.63
C TYR A 20 0.83 0.88 -1.75
N LEU A 21 -0.42 0.98 -2.16
CA LEU A 21 -1.40 1.88 -1.59
C LEU A 21 -2.71 1.14 -1.33
N PHE A 22 -3.09 1.03 -0.04
CA PHE A 22 -4.43 0.60 0.33
C PHE A 22 -5.40 1.78 0.27
N THR A 23 -6.54 1.54 -0.38
CA THR A 23 -7.63 2.51 -0.49
C THR A 23 -8.99 1.87 -0.26
N LYS A 24 -9.98 2.71 0.01
CA LYS A 24 -11.39 2.36 -0.06
C LYS A 24 -12.03 3.11 -1.23
N ARG A 25 -12.42 2.37 -2.26
CA ARG A 25 -13.13 2.86 -3.44
C ARG A 25 -14.63 2.97 -3.14
N SER A 26 -15.20 4.15 -3.39
CA SER A 26 -16.64 4.39 -3.33
C SER A 26 -17.36 3.83 -4.57
N PRO A 27 -18.69 3.66 -4.55
CA PRO A 27 -19.45 3.23 -5.72
C PRO A 27 -19.27 4.13 -6.96
N GLU A 28 -19.02 5.42 -6.75
CA GLU A 28 -18.75 6.43 -7.79
C GLU A 28 -17.32 6.34 -8.34
N GLY A 29 -16.50 5.47 -7.76
CA GLY A 29 -15.13 5.21 -8.18
C GLY A 29 -14.06 6.09 -7.53
N ASN A 30 -14.43 6.95 -6.57
CA ASN A 30 -13.46 7.77 -5.82
C ASN A 30 -12.71 6.91 -4.81
N HIS A 31 -11.45 7.24 -4.53
CA HIS A 31 -10.61 6.48 -3.60
C HIS A 31 -10.27 7.30 -2.34
N GLU A 32 -10.64 6.79 -1.17
CA GLU A 32 -10.10 7.23 0.12
C GLU A 32 -8.77 6.53 0.38
N LYS A 33 -7.73 7.30 0.70
CA LYS A 33 -6.36 6.82 0.94
C LYS A 33 -6.23 6.33 2.38
N ILE A 34 -5.73 5.12 2.58
CA ILE A 34 -5.67 4.48 3.91
C ILE A 34 -4.24 4.28 4.39
N TYR A 35 -3.40 3.66 3.54
CA TYR A 35 -2.02 3.36 3.88
C TYR A 35 -1.16 3.35 2.62
N LEU A 36 -0.01 4.00 2.67
CA LEU A 36 1.03 3.93 1.66
C LEU A 36 2.27 3.27 2.27
N GLY A 37 2.93 2.38 1.52
CA GLY A 37 4.23 1.86 1.92
C GLY A 37 5.11 1.50 0.73
N MET A 38 6.41 1.41 0.98
CA MET A 38 7.37 0.82 0.06
C MET A 38 7.55 -0.68 0.31
N ALA A 39 7.75 -1.45 -0.77
CA ALA A 39 8.16 -2.84 -0.73
C ALA A 39 9.42 -3.08 -1.57
N THR A 40 10.36 -3.84 -1.01
CA THR A 40 11.43 -4.48 -1.78
C THR A 40 10.96 -5.76 -2.47
N GLU A 41 9.91 -6.39 -1.98
CA GLU A 41 9.31 -7.55 -2.64
C GLU A 41 7.80 -7.39 -2.51
N LEU A 42 7.14 -6.98 -3.60
CA LEU A 42 5.70 -6.77 -3.62
C LEU A 42 4.95 -8.09 -3.40
N GLU A 43 5.49 -9.18 -3.90
CA GLU A 43 4.90 -10.52 -3.83
C GLU A 43 4.79 -11.08 -2.41
N THR A 44 5.66 -10.69 -1.47
CA THR A 44 5.68 -11.23 -0.09
C THR A 44 5.13 -10.22 0.93
N ARG A 45 4.90 -8.97 0.52
CA ARG A 45 4.62 -7.87 1.45
C ARG A 45 3.30 -8.01 2.21
N PHE A 46 2.37 -8.81 1.70
CA PHE A 46 0.99 -8.88 2.16
C PHE A 46 0.70 -10.03 3.13
N ASP A 47 1.63 -10.97 3.32
CA ASP A 47 1.47 -12.14 4.18
C ASP A 47 1.34 -11.77 5.67
N THR A 48 2.16 -10.82 6.12
CA THR A 48 2.19 -10.36 7.52
C THR A 48 2.31 -8.83 7.58
N HIS A 49 1.30 -8.13 7.06
CA HIS A 49 1.33 -6.67 7.04
C HIS A 49 1.13 -6.10 8.46
N HIS A 50 2.16 -5.45 9.01
CA HIS A 50 2.15 -4.87 10.36
C HIS A 50 1.02 -3.86 10.65
N LYS A 51 0.47 -3.18 9.63
CA LYS A 51 -0.72 -2.31 9.76
C LYS A 51 -2.05 -2.99 9.39
N LYS A 52 -2.09 -4.32 9.26
CA LYS A 52 -3.27 -5.09 8.81
C LYS A 52 -4.54 -4.69 9.57
N ASP A 53 -4.49 -4.63 10.89
CA ASP A 53 -5.68 -4.34 11.70
C ASP A 53 -6.23 -2.93 11.44
N CYS A 54 -5.36 -1.93 11.27
CA CYS A 54 -5.77 -0.58 10.89
C CYS A 54 -6.40 -0.57 9.49
N ILE A 55 -5.74 -1.20 8.51
CA ILE A 55 -6.21 -1.25 7.12
C ILE A 55 -7.58 -1.91 7.02
N VAL A 56 -7.79 -3.01 7.76
CA VAL A 56 -9.08 -3.71 7.84
C VAL A 56 -10.14 -2.84 8.53
N LYS A 57 -9.80 -2.16 9.63
CA LYS A 57 -10.71 -1.25 10.35
C LYS A 57 -11.19 -0.09 9.46
N HIS A 58 -10.31 0.44 8.61
CA HIS A 58 -10.66 1.49 7.63
C HIS A 58 -11.36 0.96 6.37
N GLY A 59 -11.55 -0.36 6.25
CA GLY A 59 -12.37 -0.97 5.21
C GLY A 59 -11.74 -0.92 3.81
N ALA A 60 -10.41 -1.03 3.72
CA ALA A 60 -9.72 -1.04 2.43
C ALA A 60 -10.27 -2.14 1.51
N ASN A 61 -10.63 -1.77 0.27
CA ASN A 61 -11.18 -2.66 -0.74
C ASN A 61 -10.44 -2.60 -2.08
N CYS A 62 -9.44 -1.73 -2.21
CA CYS A 62 -8.61 -1.58 -3.40
C CYS A 62 -7.12 -1.48 -3.01
N LEU A 63 -6.26 -2.05 -3.85
CA LEU A 63 -4.82 -1.97 -3.75
C LEU A 63 -4.28 -1.33 -5.03
N GLY A 64 -3.55 -0.22 -4.89
CA GLY A 64 -2.80 0.41 -5.96
C GLY A 64 -1.33 0.01 -5.87
N ILE A 65 -0.71 -0.27 -7.02
CA ILE A 65 0.72 -0.61 -7.10
C ILE A 65 1.41 0.36 -8.05
N HIS A 66 2.51 0.95 -7.60
CA HIS A 66 3.44 1.67 -8.44
C HIS A 66 4.77 0.90 -8.49
N GLN A 67 4.95 0.09 -9.54
CA GLN A 67 6.19 -0.66 -9.75
C GLN A 67 7.32 0.29 -10.17
N MET A 68 8.43 0.19 -9.46
CA MET A 68 9.62 1.03 -9.59
C MET A 68 10.88 0.17 -9.69
N ASN A 69 10.86 -0.82 -10.59
CA ASN A 69 11.91 -1.84 -10.72
C ASN A 69 13.28 -1.24 -11.11
N SER A 70 13.29 -0.16 -11.89
CA SER A 70 14.53 0.53 -12.29
C SER A 70 14.98 1.61 -11.31
N SER A 71 14.22 1.86 -10.24
CA SER A 71 14.54 2.92 -9.26
C SER A 71 15.50 2.40 -8.19
N THR A 72 16.32 3.30 -7.65
CA THR A 72 17.11 3.03 -6.46
C THR A 72 16.20 2.95 -5.22
N LYS A 73 16.73 2.44 -4.11
CA LYS A 73 16.01 2.43 -2.83
C LYS A 73 15.71 3.86 -2.37
N GLU A 74 16.66 4.76 -2.58
CA GLU A 74 16.57 6.18 -2.25
C GLU A 74 15.47 6.86 -3.06
N GLY A 75 15.39 6.60 -4.37
CA GLY A 75 14.32 7.16 -5.20
C GLY A 75 12.93 6.65 -4.83
N ARG A 76 12.80 5.39 -4.41
CA ARG A 76 11.53 4.87 -3.87
C ARG A 76 11.16 5.54 -2.55
N LYS A 77 12.14 5.76 -1.67
CA LYS A 77 11.94 6.44 -0.39
C LYS A 77 11.53 7.90 -0.59
N GLU A 78 12.15 8.60 -1.54
CA GLU A 78 11.78 9.97 -1.89
C GLU A 78 10.32 10.06 -2.37
N ALA A 79 9.93 9.17 -3.28
CA ALA A 79 8.55 9.11 -3.76
C ALA A 79 7.54 8.76 -2.63
N GLU A 80 7.91 7.85 -1.72
CA GLU A 80 7.09 7.55 -0.53
C GLU A 80 6.94 8.79 0.37
N SER A 81 8.05 9.45 0.69
CA SER A 81 8.06 10.67 1.50
C SER A 81 7.23 11.81 0.88
N ASP A 82 7.35 12.05 -0.42
CA ASP A 82 6.58 13.07 -1.14
C ASP A 82 5.08 12.80 -1.04
N LEU A 83 4.66 11.56 -1.31
CA LEU A 83 3.25 11.17 -1.23
C LEU A 83 2.72 11.24 0.21
N LEU A 84 3.50 10.82 1.21
CA LEU A 84 3.12 10.92 2.63
C LEU A 84 3.01 12.38 3.10
N ALA A 85 3.81 13.29 2.54
CA ALA A 85 3.71 14.72 2.84
C ALA A 85 2.49 15.37 2.15
N ALA A 86 2.15 14.91 0.94
CA ALA A 86 1.07 15.49 0.15
C ALA A 86 -0.34 15.02 0.56
N TYR A 87 -0.45 13.87 1.26
CA TYR A 87 -1.74 13.25 1.54
C TYR A 87 -1.84 12.69 2.95
N ASN A 88 -3.06 12.71 3.50
CA ASN A 88 -3.35 12.06 4.77
C ASN A 88 -3.58 10.55 4.57
N PHE A 89 -2.85 9.74 5.32
CA PHE A 89 -3.03 8.28 5.38
C PHE A 89 -3.27 7.88 6.83
N PRO A 90 -4.51 7.56 7.24
CA PRO A 90 -4.86 7.33 8.64
C PRO A 90 -4.13 6.14 9.29
N CYS A 91 -3.55 5.23 8.50
CA CYS A 91 -2.81 4.08 9.02
C CYS A 91 -1.28 4.21 8.89
N ASN A 92 -0.77 5.28 8.27
CA ASN A 92 0.65 5.62 8.39
C ASN A 92 0.86 6.34 9.72
N ASP A 93 1.96 6.04 10.40
CA ASP A 93 2.35 6.81 11.57
C ASP A 93 2.68 8.22 11.09
N GLN A 94 1.87 9.20 11.51
CA GLN A 94 2.15 10.61 11.25
C GLN A 94 3.29 11.00 12.19
N GLU A 95 4.50 11.15 11.68
CA GLU A 95 5.54 11.84 12.44
C GLU A 95 5.16 13.33 12.44
N ASN A 96 4.62 13.78 13.57
CA ASN A 96 4.41 15.20 13.86
C ASN A 96 5.74 15.89 14.16
#